data_AF-A0A3R6YGF3-F1
#
_entry.id   AF-A0A3R6YGF3-F1
#
_cell.length_a   1.000
_cell.length_b   1.000
_cell.length_c   1.000
_cell.angle_alpha   90.00
_cell.angle_beta   90.00
_cell.angle_gamma   90.00
#
_symmetry.space_group_name_H-M   'P 1'
#
loop_
_entity.id
_entity.type
_entity.pdbx_description
1 polymer ?
#
loop_
_entity_poly.entity_id
_entity_poly.type
_entity_poly.pdbx_seq_one_letter_code
_entity_poly.pdbx_strand_id
1 'polypeptide(L)'
;MFAKLFELRNKKLKDNKKKGFTLVELIVVLVILAILAALLIPALTGYIKKAKEKSIVAETRQVVMAAQTIADEQYGTISLKGAGSVTITLGDKTGTTDDKETSSTITITAKDIAELAEVSAENIKTVTGKDGKITKVVYENDGKQCTYQLEGNDTDGYDLTSKGTYTVK
;
A
#
# COMPACT_ATOMS: atom_id res chain seq x y z
N MET A 1 -27.50 49.04 57.60
CA MET A 1 -27.74 48.74 56.17
C MET A 1 -26.65 47.85 55.57
N PHE A 2 -25.36 48.11 55.86
CA PHE A 2 -24.22 47.34 55.33
C PHE A 2 -24.12 45.87 55.77
N ALA A 3 -24.58 45.51 56.98
CA ALA A 3 -24.56 44.12 57.46
C ALA A 3 -25.48 43.18 56.65
N LYS A 4 -26.66 43.68 56.22
CA LYS A 4 -27.64 42.91 55.43
C LYS A 4 -27.17 42.64 54.00
N LEU A 5 -26.25 43.48 53.49
CA LEU A 5 -25.65 43.35 52.16
C LEU A 5 -24.58 42.24 52.12
N PHE A 6 -23.88 42.00 53.24
CA PHE A 6 -22.85 40.95 53.34
C PHE A 6 -23.46 39.54 53.48
N GLU A 7 -24.57 39.39 54.19
CA GLU A 7 -25.33 38.13 54.27
C GLU A 7 -25.92 37.70 52.91
N LEU A 8 -26.37 38.65 52.09
CA LEU A 8 -26.94 38.37 50.77
C LEU A 8 -25.90 37.90 49.74
N ARG A 9 -24.61 38.25 49.92
CA ARG A 9 -23.53 37.75 49.05
C ARG A 9 -23.22 36.27 49.30
N ASN A 10 -23.38 35.80 50.54
CA ASN A 10 -23.10 34.40 50.90
C ASN A 10 -24.27 33.44 50.63
N LYS A 11 -25.48 33.97 50.36
CA LYS A 11 -26.66 33.16 50.04
C LYS A 11 -26.75 32.75 48.56
N LYS A 12 -26.02 33.43 47.66
CA LYS A 12 -26.00 33.14 46.21
C LYS A 12 -24.96 32.11 45.74
N LEU A 13 -24.13 31.57 46.63
CA LEU A 13 -23.18 30.49 46.29
C LEU A 13 -23.70 29.08 46.65
N LYS A 14 -24.88 28.98 47.27
CA LYS A 14 -25.44 27.73 47.81
C LYS A 14 -26.48 27.04 46.91
N ASP A 15 -26.79 27.62 45.75
CA ASP A 15 -27.81 27.11 44.81
C ASP A 15 -27.25 26.52 43.51
N ASN A 16 -25.94 26.28 43.44
CA ASN A 16 -25.39 25.38 42.45
C ASN A 16 -25.44 23.95 43.00
N LYS A 17 -26.66 23.39 43.14
CA LYS A 17 -26.85 21.93 43.23
C LYS A 17 -26.44 21.31 41.90
N LYS A 18 -25.15 21.34 41.58
CA LYS A 18 -24.59 20.52 40.50
C LYS A 18 -24.86 19.09 40.92
N LYS A 19 -25.81 18.43 40.27
CA LYS A 19 -25.99 16.99 40.36
C LYS A 19 -24.67 16.39 39.84
N GLY A 20 -23.78 16.04 40.75
CA GLY A 20 -22.52 15.41 40.43
C GLY A 20 -22.78 14.03 39.85
N PHE A 21 -22.01 13.66 38.83
CA PHE A 21 -21.98 12.31 38.31
C PHE A 21 -21.58 11.35 39.44
N THR A 22 -22.39 10.34 39.70
CA THR A 22 -22.07 9.38 40.76
C THR A 22 -20.95 8.44 40.29
N LEU A 23 -20.10 7.98 41.21
CA LEU A 23 -19.07 6.98 40.87
C LEU A 23 -19.69 5.70 40.31
N VAL A 24 -20.91 5.36 40.76
CA VAL A 24 -21.66 4.19 40.30
C VAL A 24 -22.05 4.32 38.83
N GLU A 25 -22.57 5.48 38.41
CA GLU A 25 -22.90 5.74 36.99
C GLU A 25 -21.67 5.62 36.10
N LEU A 26 -20.49 6.04 36.57
CA LEU A 26 -19.24 5.94 35.81
C LEU A 26 -18.77 4.50 35.69
N ILE A 27 -18.82 3.74 36.77
CA ILE A 27 -18.39 2.33 36.78
C ILE A 27 -19.26 1.49 35.85
N VAL A 28 -20.59 1.66 35.87
CA VAL A 28 -21.49 0.90 34.99
C VAL A 28 -21.20 1.19 33.52
N VAL A 29 -20.93 2.45 33.15
CA VAL A 29 -20.59 2.82 31.77
C VAL A 29 -19.27 2.19 31.34
N LEU A 30 -18.24 2.24 32.18
CA LEU A 30 -16.96 1.59 31.87
C LEU A 30 -17.09 0.08 31.71
N VAL A 31 -17.93 -0.57 32.52
CA VAL A 31 -18.22 -2.00 32.39
C VAL A 31 -18.85 -2.32 31.04
N ILE A 32 -19.86 -1.55 30.60
CA ILE A 32 -20.49 -1.77 29.30
C ILE A 32 -19.51 -1.50 28.15
N LEU A 33 -18.72 -0.42 28.22
CA LEU A 33 -17.69 -0.11 27.22
C LEU A 33 -16.61 -1.21 27.14
N ALA A 34 -16.23 -1.80 28.27
CA ALA A 34 -15.28 -2.90 28.30
C ALA A 34 -15.82 -4.15 27.58
N ILE A 35 -17.09 -4.51 27.79
CA ILE A 35 -17.73 -5.64 27.11
C ILE A 35 -17.81 -5.39 25.60
N LEU A 36 -18.24 -4.19 25.19
CA LEU A 36 -18.32 -3.83 23.78
C LEU A 36 -16.95 -3.83 23.10
N ALA A 37 -15.93 -3.27 23.76
CA ALA A 37 -14.56 -3.27 23.25
C ALA A 37 -14.02 -4.70 23.08
N ALA A 38 -14.27 -5.59 24.05
CA ALA A 38 -13.81 -6.98 24.00
C ALA A 38 -14.34 -7.74 22.77
N LEU A 39 -15.59 -7.49 22.36
CA LEU A 39 -16.18 -8.11 21.17
C LEU A 39 -15.74 -7.43 19.86
N LEU A 40 -15.48 -6.12 19.89
CA LEU A 40 -15.13 -5.34 18.71
C LEU A 40 -13.69 -5.56 18.22
N ILE A 41 -12.73 -5.65 19.14
CA ILE A 41 -11.29 -5.74 18.84
C ILE A 41 -10.93 -6.88 17.84
N PRO A 42 -11.39 -8.14 18.00
CA PRO A 42 -11.03 -9.20 17.08
C PRO A 42 -11.57 -8.97 15.65
N ALA A 43 -12.81 -8.49 15.54
CA ALA A 43 -13.41 -8.17 14.24
C ALA A 43 -12.63 -7.05 13.54
N LEU A 44 -12.33 -5.96 14.27
CA LEU A 44 -11.57 -4.83 13.75
C LEU A 44 -10.17 -5.24 13.26
N THR A 45 -9.48 -6.09 14.03
CA THR A 45 -8.14 -6.58 13.69
C THR A 45 -8.15 -7.36 12.38
N GLY A 46 -9.18 -8.20 12.16
CA GLY A 46 -9.37 -8.93 10.89
C GLY A 46 -9.59 -8.00 9.69
N TYR A 47 -10.41 -6.95 9.85
CA TYR A 47 -10.64 -5.95 8.80
C TYR A 47 -9.37 -5.17 8.45
N ILE A 48 -8.59 -4.76 9.45
CA ILE A 48 -7.31 -4.07 9.23
C ILE A 48 -6.35 -4.97 8.46
N LYS A 49 -6.25 -6.26 8.81
CA LYS A 49 -5.37 -7.21 8.10
C LYS A 49 -5.74 -7.34 6.61
N LYS A 50 -7.04 -7.48 6.32
CA LYS A 50 -7.56 -7.55 4.94
C LYS A 50 -7.37 -6.24 4.18
N ALA A 51 -7.57 -5.09 4.83
CA ALA A 51 -7.33 -3.78 4.23
C ALA A 51 -5.86 -3.63 3.84
N LYS A 52 -4.92 -4.03 4.71
CA LYS A 52 -3.49 -4.06 4.40
C LYS A 52 -3.15 -5.00 3.24
N GLU A 53 -3.76 -6.19 3.18
CA GLU A 53 -3.59 -7.12 2.04
C GLU A 53 -4.11 -6.53 0.73
N LYS A 54 -5.21 -5.78 0.76
CA LYS A 54 -5.73 -5.11 -0.44
C LYS A 54 -4.87 -3.91 -0.84
N SER A 55 -4.35 -3.15 0.12
CA SER A 55 -3.43 -2.02 -0.13
C SER A 55 -2.17 -2.48 -0.85
N ILE A 56 -1.49 -3.49 -0.31
CA ILE A 56 -0.24 -3.96 -0.92
C ILE A 56 -0.45 -4.54 -2.33
N VAL A 57 -1.60 -5.19 -2.58
CA VAL A 57 -1.96 -5.66 -3.93
C VAL A 57 -2.19 -4.50 -4.88
N ALA A 58 -2.84 -3.42 -4.42
CA ALA A 58 -3.05 -2.21 -5.23
C ALA A 58 -1.73 -1.49 -5.54
N GLU A 59 -0.86 -1.33 -4.55
CA GLU A 59 0.49 -0.78 -4.71
C GLU A 59 1.31 -1.63 -5.69
N THR A 60 1.25 -2.96 -5.57
CA THR A 60 1.93 -3.86 -6.51
C THR A 60 1.40 -3.72 -7.93
N ARG A 61 0.09 -3.50 -8.12
CA ARG A 61 -0.50 -3.22 -9.44
C ARG A 61 0.04 -1.92 -10.03
N GLN A 62 0.16 -0.87 -9.23
CA GLN A 62 0.76 0.41 -9.67
C GLN A 62 2.21 0.20 -10.11
N VAL A 63 2.99 -0.56 -9.33
CA VAL A 63 4.39 -0.91 -9.68
C VAL A 63 4.47 -1.71 -10.98
N VAL A 64 3.58 -2.70 -11.19
CA VAL A 64 3.56 -3.48 -12.44
C VAL A 64 3.27 -2.58 -13.65
N MET A 65 2.30 -1.65 -13.53
CA MET A 65 1.97 -0.72 -14.61
C MET A 65 3.09 0.27 -14.89
N ALA A 66 3.68 0.87 -13.86
CA ALA A 66 4.81 1.78 -14.00
C ALA A 66 6.02 1.09 -14.64
N ALA A 67 6.36 -0.13 -14.18
CA ALA A 67 7.44 -0.91 -14.77
C ALA A 67 7.16 -1.29 -16.23
N GLN A 68 5.91 -1.62 -16.56
CA GLN A 68 5.51 -1.93 -17.93
C GLN A 68 5.65 -0.71 -18.84
N THR A 69 5.20 0.48 -18.41
CA THR A 69 5.35 1.72 -19.19
C THR A 69 6.82 2.00 -19.54
N ILE A 70 7.72 1.92 -18.56
CA ILE A 70 9.15 2.15 -18.79
C ILE A 70 9.73 1.06 -19.71
N ALA A 71 9.35 -0.20 -19.49
CA ALA A 71 9.80 -1.31 -20.31
C ALA A 71 9.36 -1.16 -21.78
N ASP A 72 8.12 -0.73 -22.03
CA ASP A 72 7.58 -0.52 -23.38
C ASP A 72 8.34 0.58 -24.13
N GLU A 73 8.67 1.69 -23.45
CA GLU A 73 9.48 2.77 -24.03
C GLU A 73 10.86 2.28 -24.47
N GLN A 74 11.53 1.49 -23.63
CA GLN A 74 12.85 0.95 -23.96
C GLN A 74 12.77 -0.15 -25.03
N TYR A 75 11.76 -1.02 -24.95
CA TYR A 75 11.57 -2.13 -25.88
C TYR A 75 11.40 -1.67 -27.32
N GLY A 76 10.68 -0.56 -27.54
CA GLY A 76 10.50 0.03 -28.87
C GLY A 76 11.80 0.51 -29.56
N THR A 77 12.89 0.65 -28.82
CA THR A 77 14.20 1.06 -29.36
C THR A 77 15.09 -0.12 -29.76
N ILE A 78 14.74 -1.33 -29.33
CA ILE A 78 15.56 -2.52 -29.54
C ILE A 78 15.36 -3.05 -30.97
N SER A 79 16.47 -3.35 -31.64
CA SER A 79 16.49 -3.98 -32.96
C SER A 79 17.29 -5.28 -32.92
N LEU A 80 16.59 -6.41 -32.81
CA LEU A 80 17.20 -7.74 -32.87
C LEU A 80 17.24 -8.25 -34.31
N LYS A 81 18.30 -8.99 -34.66
CA LYS A 81 18.33 -9.79 -35.89
C LYS A 81 17.79 -11.20 -35.59
N GLY A 82 16.86 -11.70 -36.40
CA GLY A 82 16.31 -13.04 -36.25
C GLY A 82 15.40 -13.22 -35.02
N ALA A 83 15.26 -14.46 -34.54
CA ALA A 83 14.41 -14.82 -33.39
C ALA A 83 15.13 -14.58 -32.05
N GLY A 84 15.59 -13.35 -31.83
CA GLY A 84 16.24 -12.97 -30.58
C GLY A 84 15.26 -12.78 -29.41
N SER A 85 15.76 -12.67 -28.19
CA SER A 85 14.93 -12.46 -26.98
C SER A 85 15.34 -11.21 -26.20
N VAL A 86 14.37 -10.57 -25.55
CA VAL A 86 14.65 -9.43 -24.66
C VAL A 86 14.35 -9.81 -23.22
N THR A 87 15.28 -9.55 -22.32
CA THR A 87 15.08 -9.68 -20.87
C THR A 87 14.89 -8.30 -20.26
N ILE A 88 14.02 -8.20 -19.24
CA ILE A 88 13.84 -6.98 -18.45
C ILE A 88 14.28 -7.30 -17.02
N THR A 89 15.11 -6.45 -16.42
CA THR A 89 15.59 -6.59 -15.05
C THR A 89 15.65 -5.25 -14.33
N LEU A 90 15.57 -5.29 -13.00
CA LEU A 90 15.99 -4.16 -12.17
C LEU A 90 17.50 -3.96 -12.22
N GLY A 91 17.93 -2.71 -12.19
CA GLY A 91 19.32 -2.32 -11.98
C GLY A 91 19.47 -0.85 -11.61
N ASP A 92 20.70 -0.34 -11.62
CA ASP A 92 21.04 0.98 -11.08
C ASP A 92 20.80 2.14 -12.06
N LYS A 93 20.67 1.84 -13.36
CA LYS A 93 20.44 2.85 -14.40
C LYS A 93 19.51 2.30 -15.47
N THR A 94 18.52 3.11 -15.87
CA THR A 94 17.61 2.76 -16.95
C THR A 94 18.32 2.82 -18.29
N GLY A 95 18.13 1.80 -19.12
CA GLY A 95 18.69 1.73 -20.45
C GLY A 95 18.68 0.32 -21.04
N THR A 96 19.17 0.23 -22.27
CA THR A 96 19.29 -1.03 -23.00
C THR A 96 20.76 -1.40 -23.20
N THR A 97 21.07 -2.69 -23.10
CA THR A 97 22.32 -3.25 -23.61
C THR A 97 22.01 -4.09 -24.84
N ASP A 98 22.52 -3.64 -25.99
CA ASP A 98 22.32 -4.29 -27.28
C ASP A 98 23.56 -5.09 -27.67
N ASP A 99 23.56 -6.39 -27.38
CA ASP A 99 24.40 -7.33 -28.11
C ASP A 99 23.66 -7.66 -29.41
N LYS A 100 23.96 -6.89 -30.46
CA LYS A 100 23.25 -6.80 -31.75
C LYS A 100 23.18 -8.09 -32.60
N GLU A 101 23.00 -9.27 -32.04
CA GLU A 101 22.70 -10.47 -32.84
C GLU A 101 21.67 -11.45 -32.27
N THR A 102 21.40 -11.53 -30.96
CA THR A 102 20.39 -12.52 -30.48
C THR A 102 19.70 -12.20 -29.15
N SER A 103 20.25 -11.33 -28.30
CA SER A 103 19.64 -11.01 -27.00
C SER A 103 19.91 -9.57 -26.58
N SER A 104 18.89 -8.87 -26.08
CA SER A 104 19.05 -7.55 -25.44
C SER A 104 18.54 -7.58 -24.01
N THR A 105 19.12 -6.77 -23.13
CA THR A 105 18.62 -6.58 -21.77
C THR A 105 18.14 -5.14 -21.60
N ILE A 106 16.90 -4.99 -21.12
CA ILE A 106 16.34 -3.73 -20.62
C ILE A 106 16.60 -3.69 -19.13
N THR A 107 17.34 -2.68 -18.68
CA THR A 107 17.47 -2.34 -17.26
C THR A 107 16.49 -1.22 -16.94
N ILE A 108 15.70 -1.39 -15.90
CA ILE A 108 14.81 -0.36 -15.32
C ILE A 108 15.20 -0.11 -13.87
N THR A 109 15.14 1.13 -13.39
CA THR A 109 15.49 1.43 -12.00
C THR A 109 14.27 1.37 -11.08
N ALA A 110 14.50 0.95 -9.83
CA ALA A 110 13.46 1.03 -8.79
C ALA A 110 13.04 2.49 -8.53
N LYS A 111 13.92 3.46 -8.75
CA LYS A 111 13.64 4.89 -8.58
C LYS A 111 12.62 5.40 -9.59
N ASP A 112 12.82 5.11 -10.87
CA ASP A 112 11.92 5.58 -11.93
C ASP A 112 10.52 4.95 -11.77
N ILE A 113 10.48 3.65 -11.40
CA ILE A 113 9.22 2.95 -11.11
C ILE A 113 8.52 3.57 -9.89
N ALA A 114 9.27 3.84 -8.82
CA ALA A 114 8.74 4.44 -7.60
C ALA A 114 8.15 5.83 -7.81
N GLU A 115 8.79 6.65 -8.65
CA GLU A 115 8.30 7.97 -9.02
C GLU A 115 6.98 7.88 -9.79
N LEU A 116 6.88 6.97 -10.77
CA LEU A 116 5.65 6.77 -11.55
C LEU A 116 4.52 6.10 -10.75
N ALA A 117 4.84 5.18 -9.85
CA ALA A 117 3.87 4.43 -9.07
C ALA A 117 3.50 5.11 -7.74
N GLU A 118 4.14 6.23 -7.40
CA GLU A 118 3.97 6.96 -6.13
C GLU A 118 4.21 6.07 -4.89
N VAL A 119 5.24 5.23 -4.93
CA VAL A 119 5.63 4.33 -3.83
C VAL A 119 7.09 4.52 -3.43
N SER A 120 7.51 3.92 -2.31
CA SER A 120 8.94 3.87 -1.96
C SER A 120 9.71 2.93 -2.89
N ALA A 121 10.85 3.39 -3.42
CA ALA A 121 11.76 2.56 -4.21
C ALA A 121 12.33 1.38 -3.40
N GLU A 122 12.48 1.53 -2.08
CA GLU A 122 12.98 0.47 -1.20
C GLU A 122 12.01 -0.71 -1.10
N ASN A 123 10.72 -0.48 -1.36
CA ASN A 123 9.67 -1.50 -1.29
C ASN A 123 9.67 -2.38 -2.55
N ILE A 124 10.31 -1.95 -3.65
CA ILE A 124 10.40 -2.71 -4.89
C ILE A 124 11.61 -3.64 -4.81
N LYS A 125 11.39 -4.95 -4.69
CA LYS A 125 12.47 -5.93 -4.48
C LYS A 125 12.98 -6.53 -5.78
N THR A 126 12.06 -6.93 -6.65
CA THR A 126 12.40 -7.50 -7.96
C THR A 126 11.38 -7.07 -8.99
N VAL A 127 11.86 -6.76 -10.19
CA VAL A 127 11.02 -6.67 -11.39
C VAL A 127 11.75 -7.42 -12.48
N THR A 128 11.07 -8.39 -13.08
CA THR A 128 11.58 -9.12 -14.25
C THR A 128 10.53 -9.17 -15.33
N GLY A 129 11.00 -9.21 -16.57
CA GLY A 129 10.14 -9.31 -17.73
C GLY A 129 10.85 -9.96 -18.90
N LYS A 130 10.08 -10.25 -19.94
CA LYS A 130 10.55 -10.85 -21.17
C LYS A 130 9.79 -10.26 -22.34
N ASP A 131 10.49 -9.99 -23.44
CA ASP A 131 9.91 -9.59 -24.71
C ASP A 131 8.91 -8.41 -24.57
N GLY A 132 9.33 -7.39 -23.82
CA GLY A 132 8.55 -6.18 -23.58
C GLY A 132 7.48 -6.30 -22.49
N LYS A 133 7.27 -7.48 -21.90
CA LYS A 133 6.23 -7.72 -20.88
C LYS A 133 6.82 -7.97 -19.50
N ILE A 134 6.29 -7.32 -18.47
CA ILE A 134 6.60 -7.64 -17.07
C ILE A 134 6.00 -9.00 -16.69
N THR A 135 6.85 -9.94 -16.28
CA THR A 135 6.47 -11.32 -15.93
C THR A 135 6.39 -11.54 -14.43
N LYS A 136 7.17 -10.80 -13.63
CA LYS A 136 7.18 -10.93 -12.18
C LYS A 136 7.55 -9.62 -11.51
N VAL A 137 6.83 -9.29 -10.44
CA VAL A 137 7.15 -8.20 -9.52
C VAL A 137 7.07 -8.73 -8.10
N VAL A 138 8.04 -8.38 -7.26
CA VAL A 138 8.00 -8.60 -5.81
C VAL A 138 8.07 -7.25 -5.14
N TYR A 139 7.01 -6.92 -4.41
CA TYR A 139 6.83 -5.69 -3.67
C TYR A 139 6.62 -6.00 -2.19
N GLU A 140 7.25 -5.24 -1.29
CA GLU A 140 7.18 -5.46 0.14
C GLU A 140 6.88 -4.15 0.86
N ASN A 141 5.83 -4.15 1.68
CA ASN A 141 5.46 -2.99 2.49
C ASN A 141 4.88 -3.47 3.82
N ASP A 142 5.18 -2.76 4.91
CA ASP A 142 4.70 -3.08 6.26
C ASP A 142 4.94 -4.54 6.71
N GLY A 143 6.05 -5.14 6.28
CA GLY A 143 6.42 -6.53 6.61
C GLY A 143 5.56 -7.60 5.91
N LYS A 144 4.75 -7.21 4.92
CA LYS A 144 4.05 -8.12 4.00
C LYS A 144 4.69 -8.07 2.64
N GLN A 145 4.70 -9.19 1.94
CA GLN A 145 5.22 -9.27 0.58
C GLN A 145 4.10 -9.64 -0.38
N CYS A 146 3.95 -8.88 -1.46
CA CYS A 146 3.09 -9.24 -2.57
C CYS A 146 3.94 -9.58 -3.79
N THR A 147 3.70 -10.77 -4.35
CA THR A 147 4.30 -11.20 -5.61
C THR A 147 3.24 -11.19 -6.70
N TYR A 148 3.47 -10.42 -7.75
CA TYR A 148 2.79 -10.55 -9.02
C TYR A 148 3.55 -11.52 -9.91
N GLN A 149 2.82 -12.42 -10.57
CA GLN A 149 3.34 -13.33 -11.58
C GLN A 149 2.36 -13.39 -12.75
N LEU A 150 2.83 -13.10 -13.97
CA LEU A 150 2.02 -13.24 -15.19
C LEU A 150 1.64 -14.72 -15.39
N GLU A 151 0.36 -14.99 -15.69
CA GLU A 151 -0.12 -16.34 -15.99
C GLU A 151 -0.18 -16.57 -17.51
N GLY A 152 0.40 -17.69 -17.96
CA GLY A 152 0.50 -18.05 -19.37
C GLY A 152 1.66 -17.41 -20.12
N ASN A 153 1.92 -17.89 -21.34
CA ASN A 153 2.86 -17.28 -22.29
C ASN A 153 2.17 -16.20 -23.15
N ASP A 154 1.04 -15.68 -22.68
CA ASP A 154 0.06 -14.97 -23.49
C ASP A 154 0.54 -13.52 -23.72
N THR A 155 1.33 -13.37 -24.78
CA THR A 155 1.93 -12.11 -25.26
C THR A 155 0.91 -11.15 -25.86
N ASP A 156 -0.32 -11.62 -26.11
CA ASP A 156 -1.37 -10.84 -26.75
C ASP A 156 -2.18 -10.06 -25.70
N GLY A 157 -1.87 -8.77 -25.58
CA GLY A 157 -2.60 -7.80 -24.76
C GLY A 157 -1.69 -6.95 -23.87
N TYR A 158 -2.11 -5.70 -23.63
CA TYR A 158 -1.40 -4.76 -22.75
C TYR A 158 -1.89 -4.80 -21.29
N ASP A 159 -3.04 -5.44 -21.01
CA ASP A 159 -3.57 -5.56 -19.65
C ASP A 159 -2.92 -6.72 -18.89
N LEU A 160 -1.76 -6.44 -18.29
CA LEU A 160 -1.02 -7.38 -17.45
C LEU A 160 -1.62 -7.50 -16.05
N THR A 161 -2.33 -6.48 -15.56
CA THR A 161 -2.89 -6.49 -14.19
C THR A 161 -4.03 -7.47 -14.00
N SER A 162 -4.77 -7.78 -15.06
CA SER A 162 -5.87 -8.75 -15.04
C SER A 162 -5.42 -10.17 -15.40
N LYS A 163 -4.24 -10.33 -16.02
CA LYS A 163 -3.71 -11.61 -16.52
C LYS A 163 -2.69 -12.28 -15.59
N GLY A 164 -2.28 -11.62 -14.51
CA GLY A 164 -1.36 -12.22 -13.54
C GLY A 164 -1.97 -12.44 -12.16
N THR A 165 -1.36 -13.35 -11.42
CA THR A 165 -1.76 -13.71 -10.06
C THR A 165 -0.98 -12.90 -9.03
N TYR A 166 -1.71 -12.38 -8.03
CA TYR A 166 -1.16 -11.65 -6.89
C TYR A 166 -1.19 -12.54 -5.65
N THR A 167 -0.02 -12.95 -5.16
CA THR A 167 0.11 -13.75 -3.94
C THR A 167 0.69 -12.90 -2.82
N VAL A 168 -0.06 -12.72 -1.73
CA VAL A 168 0.42 -12.02 -0.53
C VAL A 168 0.93 -13.05 0.49
N LYS A 169 2.14 -12.83 1.01
CA LYS A 169 2.77 -13.61 2.08
C LYS A 169 3.05 -12.73 3.30
#